data_AF-A0A8E6XYF7-F1
#
_entry.id   AF-A0A8E6XYF7-F1
#
_cell.length_a   1.000
_cell.length_b   1.000
_cell.length_c   1.000
_cell.angle_alpha   90.00
_cell.angle_beta   90.00
_cell.angle_gamma   90.00
#
_symmetry.space_group_name_H-M   'P 1'
#
loop_
_entity.id
_entity.type
_entity.pdbx_description
1 polymer ?
#
loop_
_entity_poly.entity_id
_entity_poly.type
_entity_poly.pdbx_seq_one_letter_code
_entity_poly.pdbx_strand_id
1 'polypeptide(L)' 'MKAISKHESEKIIGGGEQCYGNMIADNGKGTCKWEIRCQKTDKYGSPVGREYVTDYRVGNCSVSGKPFGSI' A
#
# COMPACT_ATOMS: atom_id res chain seq x y z
N MET A 1 6.20 26.81 27.90
CA MET A 1 6.33 25.99 26.67
C MET A 1 5.41 24.80 26.82
N LYS A 2 4.48 24.57 25.87
CA LYS A 2 3.49 23.49 25.94
C LYS A 2 4.19 22.18 25.56
N ALA A 3 4.35 21.24 26.50
CA ALA A 3 4.94 19.94 26.21
C ALA A 3 3.95 19.13 25.37
N ILE A 4 4.29 18.90 24.10
CA ILE A 4 3.58 17.98 23.21
C ILE A 4 3.92 16.55 23.61
N SER A 5 2.94 15.63 23.54
CA SER A 5 3.18 14.22 23.86
C SER A 5 4.13 13.59 22.84
N LYS A 6 4.86 12.53 23.21
CA LYS A 6 5.77 11.82 22.31
C LYS A 6 5.10 11.40 20.99
N HIS A 7 3.83 11.00 21.04
CA HIS A 7 3.02 10.63 19.87
C HIS A 7 2.69 11.82 18.97
N GLU A 8 2.39 12.97 19.56
CA GLU A 8 2.19 14.23 18.82
C GLU A 8 3.51 14.69 18.18
N SER A 9 4.62 14.55 18.91
CA SER A 9 5.96 14.81 18.38
C SER A 9 6.35 13.87 17.24
N GLU A 10 5.99 12.58 17.29
CA GLU A 10 6.27 11.64 16.19
C GLU A 10 5.50 12.03 14.91
N LYS A 11 4.26 12.54 15.03
CA LYS A 11 3.52 13.15 13.91
C LYS A 11 4.15 14.45 13.39
N ILE A 12 4.73 15.26 14.27
CA ILE A 12 5.31 16.58 13.93
C ILE A 12 6.76 16.44 13.38
N ILE A 13 7.52 15.43 13.81
CA ILE A 13 8.93 15.17 13.44
C ILE A 13 9.03 14.31 12.16
N GLY A 14 7.95 13.65 11.77
CA GLY A 14 7.55 13.77 10.38
C GLY A 14 7.82 12.59 9.48
N GLY A 15 7.10 11.50 9.76
CA GLY A 15 6.83 10.52 8.74
C GLY A 15 5.80 9.49 9.15
N GLY A 16 5.06 8.99 8.18
CA GLY A 16 4.13 7.86 8.34
C GLY A 16 4.52 6.68 7.45
N GLU A 17 3.62 5.73 7.34
CA GLU A 17 3.66 4.68 6.34
C GLU A 17 2.36 4.77 5.54
N GLN A 18 2.48 4.85 4.22
CA GLN A 18 1.35 4.77 3.31
C GLN A 18 1.40 3.43 2.60
N CYS A 19 0.31 2.67 2.70
CA CYS A 19 0.17 1.38 2.04
C CYS A 19 -0.94 1.40 0.98
N TYR A 20 -0.72 0.70 -0.11
CA TYR A 20 -1.71 0.50 -1.16
C TYR A 20 -1.62 -0.91 -1.74
N GLY A 21 -2.75 -1.39 -2.27
CA GLY A 21 -2.81 -2.69 -2.94
C GLY A 21 -2.38 -2.56 -4.40
N ASN A 22 -1.38 -3.32 -4.81
CA ASN A 22 -0.97 -3.45 -6.20
C ASN A 22 -1.41 -4.82 -6.73
N MET A 23 -2.30 -4.83 -7.73
CA MET A 23 -2.75 -6.07 -8.35
C MET A 23 -1.62 -6.67 -9.20
N ILE A 24 -1.20 -7.88 -8.88
CA ILE A 24 -0.09 -8.58 -9.56
C ILE A 24 -0.56 -9.74 -10.43
N ALA A 25 -1.78 -10.24 -10.18
CA ALA A 25 -2.39 -11.26 -11.02
C ALA A 25 -3.92 -11.14 -10.98
N ASP A 26 -4.53 -11.23 -12.16
CA ASP A 26 -5.98 -11.37 -12.37
C ASP A 26 -6.20 -12.65 -13.19
N ASN A 27 -7.00 -13.58 -12.66
CA ASN A 27 -7.30 -14.83 -13.38
C ASN A 27 -8.47 -14.69 -14.36
N GLY A 28 -9.07 -13.50 -14.49
CA GLY A 28 -10.22 -13.21 -15.35
C GLY A 28 -11.53 -13.89 -14.91
N LYS A 29 -11.48 -14.72 -13.87
CA LYS A 29 -12.57 -15.54 -13.31
C LYS A 29 -13.04 -15.04 -11.94
N GLY A 30 -12.61 -13.84 -11.55
CA GLY A 30 -13.01 -13.19 -10.32
C GLY A 30 -12.11 -13.48 -9.12
N THR A 31 -10.93 -14.08 -9.32
CA THR A 31 -9.89 -14.16 -8.27
C THR A 31 -8.68 -13.35 -8.68
N CYS A 32 -8.31 -12.41 -7.84
CA CYS A 32 -7.11 -11.60 -8.01
C CYS A 32 -6.12 -11.84 -6.86
N LYS A 33 -4.85 -11.67 -7.18
CA LYS A 33 -3.78 -11.54 -6.20
C LYS A 33 -3.28 -10.11 -6.23
N TRP A 34 -3.19 -9.51 -5.06
CA TRP A 34 -2.55 -8.23 -4.88
C TRP A 34 -1.48 -8.33 -3.80
N GLU A 35 -0.43 -7.58 -3.98
CA GLU A 35 0.56 -7.34 -2.94
C GLU A 35 0.24 -6.01 -2.26
N ILE A 36 0.39 -5.98 -0.94
CA ILE A 36 0.32 -4.73 -0.19
C ILE A 36 1.71 -4.13 -0.21
N ARG A 37 1.83 -3.00 -0.90
CA ARG A 37 3.06 -2.21 -0.90
C ARG A 37 2.91 -1.10 0.10
N CYS A 38 3.95 -0.88 0.88
CA CYS A 38 4.04 0.24 1.80
C CYS A 38 5.25 1.09 1.45
N GLN A 39 5.13 2.39 1.70
CA GLN A 39 6.21 3.34 1.56
C GLN A 39 6.21 4.27 2.76
N LYS A 40 7.39 4.59 3.27
CA LYS A 40 7.52 5.62 4.30
C LYS A 40 7.17 6.98 3.69
N THR A 41 6.53 7.83 4.46
CA THR A 41 6.23 9.20 4.08
C THR A 41 6.95 10.18 5.00
N ASP A 42 7.14 11.43 4.57
CA ASP A 42 7.59 12.52 5.45
C ASP A 42 6.41 13.16 6.21
N LYS A 43 6.67 14.22 7.00
CA LYS A 43 5.62 14.98 7.74
C LYS A 43 4.53 15.56 6.84
N TYR A 44 4.80 15.73 5.56
CA TYR A 44 3.86 16.28 4.59
C TYR A 44 3.09 15.19 3.83
N GLY A 45 3.35 13.92 4.13
CA GLY A 45 2.78 12.78 3.41
C GLY A 45 3.50 12.47 2.10
N SER A 46 4.65 13.10 1.84
CA SER A 46 5.41 12.85 0.62
C SER A 46 6.19 11.55 0.74
N PRO A 47 6.23 10.70 -0.28
CA PRO A 47 6.94 9.43 -0.22
C PRO A 47 8.46 9.62 -0.04
N VAL A 48 9.04 8.89 0.91
CA VAL A 48 10.48 8.86 1.19
C VAL A 48 11.02 7.43 1.13
N GLY A 49 12.10 7.24 0.37
CA GLY A 49 12.72 5.93 0.18
C GLY A 49 11.99 5.03 -0.81
N ARG A 50 12.35 3.75 -0.82
CA ARG A 50 11.77 2.75 -1.73
C ARG A 50 10.54 2.09 -1.12
N GLU A 51 9.60 1.74 -1.98
CA GLU A 51 8.48 0.88 -1.61
C GLU A 51 8.96 -0.51 -1.24
N TYR A 52 8.24 -1.16 -0.34
CA TYR A 52 8.45 -2.55 0.04
C TYR A 52 7.13 -3.28 0.14
N VAL A 53 7.16 -4.58 -0.16
CA VAL A 53 6.00 -5.45 -0.02
C VAL A 53 5.90 -5.91 1.42
N THR A 54 4.73 -5.75 2.03
CA THR A 54 4.46 -6.18 3.41
C THR A 54 3.62 -7.44 3.48
N ASP A 55 2.75 -7.67 2.50
CA ASP A 55 1.80 -8.76 2.52
C ASP A 55 1.36 -9.15 1.09
N TYR A 56 0.89 -10.39 0.95
CA TYR A 56 0.25 -10.88 -0.27
C TYR A 56 -1.14 -11.36 0.07
N ARG A 57 -2.14 -10.83 -0.63
CA ARG A 57 -3.53 -11.19 -0.43
C ARG A 57 -4.13 -11.74 -1.70
N VAL A 58 -4.95 -12.76 -1.49
CA VAL A 58 -5.80 -13.34 -2.52
C VAL A 58 -7.22 -13.00 -2.15
N GLY A 59 -7.99 -12.51 -3.11
CA GLY A 59 -9.41 -12.32 -2.89
C GLY A 59 -10.17 -12.14 -4.19
N ASN A 60 -11.42 -11.77 -4.04
CA ASN A 60 -12.33 -11.66 -5.16
C ASN A 60 -12.18 -10.30 -5.82
N CYS A 61 -12.13 -10.29 -7.14
CA CYS A 61 -12.14 -9.07 -7.95
C CYS A 61 -13.25 -9.16 -8.99
N SER A 62 -13.61 -8.01 -9.57
CA SER A 62 -14.60 -7.97 -10.64
C SER A 62 -14.20 -8.90 -11.78
N VAL A 63 -15.13 -9.75 -12.21
CA VAL A 63 -14.92 -10.65 -13.36
C VAL A 63 -14.72 -9.77 -14.60
N SER A 64 -13.47 -9.61 -15.02
CA SER A 64 -13.11 -8.74 -16.14
C SER A 64 -13.32 -9.44 -17.49
N GLY A 65 -13.57 -10.75 -17.50
CA GLY A 65 -13.73 -11.56 -18.71
C GLY A 65 -12.46 -11.61 -19.58
N LYS A 66 -11.33 -11.12 -19.08
CA LYS A 66 -10.07 -11.12 -19.82
C LYS A 66 -9.59 -12.58 -19.99
N PRO A 67 -9.26 -13.01 -21.21
CA PRO A 67 -8.70 -14.34 -21.43
C PRO A 67 -7.36 -14.47 -20.69
N PHE A 68 -7.08 -15.68 -20.18
CA PHE A 68 -5.83 -15.99 -19.50
C PHE A 68 -4.63 -15.60 -20.39
N GLY A 69 -3.69 -14.81 -19.86
CA GLY A 69 -2.35 -14.66 -20.46
C GLY A 69 -2.26 -13.81 -21.73
N SER A 70 -2.85 -12.62 -21.79
CA SER A 70 -2.33 -11.58 -22.68
C SER A 70 -1.21 -10.81 -21.97
N ILE A 71 -0.06 -11.47 -21.81
CA ILE A 71 1.26 -10.82 -21.84
C ILE A 71 1.78 -11.05 -23.26
#